data_AF-W7E4C5-F1
#
_entry.id   AF-W7E4C5-F1
#
_cell.length_a   1.000
_cell.length_b   1.000
_cell.length_c   1.000
_cell.angle_alpha   90.00
_cell.angle_beta   90.00
_cell.angle_gamma   90.00
#
_symmetry.space_group_name_H-M   'P 1'
#
loop_
_entity.id
_entity.type
_entity.pdbx_description
1 polymer ?
#
loop_
_entity_poly.entity_id
_entity_poly.type
_entity_poly.pdbx_seq_one_letter_code
_entity_poly.pdbx_strand_id
1 'polypeptide(L)'
;MDLYISNYTSDDDMAILRRRWIELLPLVVGDIVHVENPEGYSYLLDPIIPGPGYVVTWYHQLHCLFFLMSEYDRLLRHGPNGKERSIPAGSSSIHTRHCFEILRHSILCHLDMTLEGGSAPFFNGTTGFGHAHVCQNRQEAIDWMEKNRANDNRMIIRA
;
A
#
# COMPACT_ATOMS: atom_id res chain seq x y z
N MET A 1 -9.84 3.60 18.28
CA MET A 1 -8.41 3.31 18.02
C MET A 1 -8.25 3.23 16.50
N ASP A 2 -8.80 4.22 15.78
CA ASP A 2 -9.21 4.09 14.37
C ASP A 2 -8.87 5.39 13.62
N LEU A 3 -7.68 5.94 13.90
CA LEU A 3 -7.29 7.24 13.36
C LEU A 3 -7.02 7.19 11.85
N TYR A 4 -6.61 6.02 11.34
CA TYR A 4 -6.10 5.84 9.98
C TYR A 4 -6.98 4.94 9.10
N ILE A 5 -8.23 4.68 9.50
CA ILE A 5 -9.12 3.76 8.79
C ILE A 5 -10.42 4.48 8.46
N SER A 6 -10.95 4.26 7.26
CA SER A 6 -12.29 4.75 6.95
C SER A 6 -13.36 4.05 7.80
N ASN A 7 -14.32 4.84 8.26
CA ASN A 7 -15.54 4.35 8.88
C ASN A 7 -16.70 4.16 7.87
N TYR A 8 -16.48 4.49 6.61
CA TYR A 8 -17.43 4.39 5.51
C TYR A 8 -18.68 5.26 5.70
N THR A 9 -18.59 6.38 6.43
CA THR A 9 -19.78 7.20 6.74
C THR A 9 -19.91 8.48 5.93
N SER A 10 -18.81 9.16 5.59
CA SER A 10 -18.89 10.45 4.91
C SER A 10 -17.63 10.84 4.14
N ASP A 11 -17.78 11.76 3.18
CA ASP A 11 -16.65 12.38 2.47
C ASP A 11 -15.81 13.27 3.42
N ASP A 12 -16.44 13.89 4.41
CA ASP A 12 -15.74 14.71 5.41
C ASP A 12 -14.78 13.88 6.27
N ASP A 13 -15.21 12.68 6.67
CA ASP A 13 -14.36 11.71 7.39
C ASP A 13 -13.18 11.29 6.51
N MET A 14 -13.42 11.03 5.22
CA MET A 14 -12.35 10.72 4.26
C MET A 14 -11.37 11.88 4.06
N ALA A 15 -11.84 13.13 4.10
CA ALA A 15 -10.98 14.31 4.01
C ALA A 15 -10.09 14.46 5.26
N ILE A 16 -10.62 14.20 6.46
CA ILE A 16 -9.83 14.15 7.70
C ILE A 16 -8.80 13.03 7.62
N LEU A 17 -9.22 11.85 7.16
CA LEU A 17 -8.38 10.69 7.05
C LEU A 17 -7.20 10.92 6.09
N ARG A 18 -7.46 11.54 4.93
CA ARG A 18 -6.43 11.91 3.96
C ARG A 18 -5.34 12.78 4.59
N ARG A 19 -5.71 13.75 5.44
CA ARG A 19 -4.72 14.60 6.13
C ARG A 19 -3.82 13.80 7.06
N ARG A 20 -4.40 12.90 7.86
CA ARG A 20 -3.64 12.01 8.75
C ARG A 20 -2.69 11.10 7.99
N TRP A 21 -3.09 10.61 6.82
CA TRP A 21 -2.21 9.81 5.97
C TRP A 21 -1.08 10.61 5.37
N ILE A 22 -1.32 11.86 4.97
CA ILE A 22 -0.25 12.78 4.55
C ILE A 22 0.76 13.00 5.68
N GLU A 23 0.31 13.09 6.93
CA GLU A 23 1.19 13.26 8.10
C GLU A 23 2.07 12.03 8.41
N LEU A 24 1.76 10.85 7.85
CA LEU A 24 2.64 9.67 7.95
C LEU A 24 3.84 9.75 7.00
N LEU A 25 3.78 10.63 6.00
CA LEU A 25 4.74 10.68 4.91
C LEU A 25 5.83 11.72 5.22
N PRO A 26 7.11 11.45 4.89
CA PRO A 26 8.16 12.45 4.99
C PRO A 26 7.88 13.60 4.01
N LEU A 27 8.50 14.75 4.27
CA LEU A 27 8.55 15.86 3.31
C LEU A 27 9.42 15.45 2.11
N VAL A 28 8.79 14.80 1.15
CA VAL A 28 9.37 14.46 -0.15
C VAL A 28 8.30 14.80 -1.20
N VAL A 29 8.65 15.63 -2.16
CA VAL A 29 7.69 16.06 -3.18
C VAL A 29 7.42 14.88 -4.10
N GLY A 30 6.22 14.32 -4.01
CA GLY A 30 5.80 13.21 -4.85
C GLY A 30 6.74 12.03 -4.74
N ASP A 31 7.14 11.65 -3.52
CA ASP A 31 7.86 10.40 -3.24
C ASP A 31 9.22 10.21 -3.88
N ILE A 32 9.70 11.23 -4.60
CA ILE A 32 10.91 11.14 -5.40
C ILE A 32 12.13 11.55 -4.58
N VAL A 33 13.08 10.63 -4.49
CA VAL A 33 14.44 10.87 -3.99
C VAL A 33 15.43 10.89 -5.14
N HIS A 34 16.48 11.69 -4.99
CA HIS A 34 17.58 11.77 -5.95
C HIS A 34 18.69 10.79 -5.58
N VAL A 35 19.23 10.08 -6.57
CA VAL A 35 20.37 9.17 -6.40
C VAL A 35 21.56 9.71 -7.17
N GLU A 36 22.68 9.90 -6.49
CA GLU A 36 23.93 10.28 -7.15
C GLU A 36 24.52 9.07 -7.90
N ASN A 37 24.93 9.28 -9.15
CA ASN A 37 25.60 8.28 -10.00
C ASN A 37 24.80 6.95 -10.14
N PRO A 38 23.53 7.00 -10.57
CA PRO A 38 22.66 5.82 -10.69
C PRO A 38 23.26 4.72 -11.58
N GLU A 39 24.08 5.08 -12.57
CA GLU A 39 24.77 4.16 -13.49
C GLU A 39 25.75 3.21 -12.79
N GLY A 40 26.16 3.52 -11.55
CA GLY A 40 26.97 2.64 -10.72
C GLY A 40 26.21 1.46 -10.13
N TYR A 41 24.87 1.45 -10.19
CA TYR A 41 24.02 0.46 -9.53
C TYR A 41 23.36 -0.47 -10.54
N SER A 42 23.87 -1.70 -10.67
CA SER A 42 23.40 -2.67 -11.68
C SER A 42 21.95 -3.15 -11.51
N TYR A 43 21.37 -2.98 -10.32
CA TYR A 43 19.99 -3.38 -10.02
C TYR A 43 19.00 -2.21 -10.08
N LEU A 44 19.49 -0.99 -10.26
CA LEU A 44 18.66 0.19 -10.34
C LEU A 44 18.15 0.34 -11.77
N LEU A 45 16.84 0.47 -11.93
CA LEU A 45 16.23 0.76 -13.23
C LEU A 45 16.46 2.22 -13.63
N ASP A 46 16.00 2.58 -14.83
CA ASP A 46 16.05 3.96 -15.30
C ASP A 46 15.25 4.89 -14.38
N PRO A 47 15.70 6.13 -14.16
CA PRO A 47 15.01 7.08 -13.30
C PRO A 47 13.64 7.49 -13.86
N ILE A 48 12.70 7.83 -12.97
CA ILE A 48 11.35 8.30 -13.31
C ILE A 48 11.37 9.75 -13.81
N ILE A 49 12.27 10.57 -13.27
CA ILE A 49 12.44 11.98 -13.65
C ILE A 49 13.92 12.35 -13.86
N PRO A 50 14.21 13.43 -14.61
CA PRO A 50 15.55 13.99 -14.71
C PRO A 50 16.14 14.36 -13.34
N GLY A 51 17.47 14.34 -13.21
CA GLY A 51 18.14 14.54 -11.92
C GLY A 51 18.27 13.24 -11.11
N PRO A 52 18.48 12.11 -11.78
CA PRO A 52 17.98 10.76 -11.42
C PRO A 52 17.03 10.65 -10.21
N GLY A 53 15.73 10.82 -10.46
CA GLY A 53 14.69 10.67 -9.42
C GLY A 53 14.04 9.28 -9.38
N TYR A 54 13.85 8.75 -8.18
CA TYR A 54 13.27 7.43 -7.90
C TYR A 54 12.22 7.49 -6.80
N VAL A 55 11.19 6.66 -6.90
CA VAL A 55 10.17 6.53 -5.86
C VAL A 55 10.63 5.53 -4.81
N VAL A 56 10.40 5.81 -3.52
CA VAL A 56 10.68 4.84 -2.45
C VAL A 56 9.47 3.93 -2.24
N THR A 57 9.69 2.61 -2.31
CA THR A 57 8.61 1.61 -2.35
C THR A 57 7.62 1.71 -1.19
N TRP A 58 8.08 1.86 0.07
CA TRP A 58 7.14 1.93 1.21
C TRP A 58 6.19 3.12 1.13
N TYR A 59 6.64 4.24 0.55
CA TYR A 59 5.78 5.39 0.30
C TYR A 59 4.73 5.00 -0.76
N HIS A 60 5.17 4.41 -1.88
CA HIS A 60 4.28 3.98 -2.94
C HIS A 60 3.25 2.95 -2.45
N GLN A 61 3.65 2.05 -1.55
CA GLN A 61 2.76 1.11 -0.87
C GLN A 61 1.70 1.82 -0.02
N LEU A 62 2.06 2.85 0.74
CA LEU A 62 1.07 3.64 1.49
C LEU A 62 0.15 4.43 0.57
N HIS A 63 0.69 5.04 -0.49
CA HIS A 63 -0.10 5.72 -1.53
C HIS A 63 -1.16 4.77 -2.10
N CYS A 64 -0.74 3.58 -2.55
CA CYS A 64 -1.63 2.57 -3.10
C CYS A 64 -2.66 2.10 -2.08
N LEU A 65 -2.25 1.84 -0.84
CA LEU A 65 -3.17 1.36 0.21
C LEU A 65 -4.25 2.40 0.54
N PHE A 66 -3.87 3.68 0.63
CA PHE A 66 -4.84 4.76 0.83
C PHE A 66 -5.80 4.87 -0.36
N PHE A 67 -5.27 4.81 -1.58
CA PHE A 67 -6.09 4.86 -2.80
C PHE A 67 -7.11 3.73 -2.83
N LEU A 68 -6.70 2.49 -2.55
CA LEU A 68 -7.59 1.34 -2.47
C LEU A 68 -8.66 1.50 -1.39
N MET A 69 -8.29 1.99 -0.20
CA MET A 69 -9.25 2.26 0.88
C MET A 69 -10.27 3.33 0.48
N SER A 70 -9.81 4.40 -0.18
CA SER A 70 -10.65 5.50 -0.65
C SER A 70 -11.63 5.04 -1.73
N GLU A 71 -11.18 4.24 -2.70
CA GLU A 71 -12.04 3.69 -3.74
C GLU A 71 -13.02 2.64 -3.19
N TYR A 72 -12.58 1.83 -2.23
CA TYR A 72 -13.45 0.89 -1.54
C TYR A 72 -14.56 1.61 -0.77
N ASP A 73 -14.21 2.64 -0.01
CA ASP A 73 -15.12 3.52 0.70
C ASP A 73 -16.15 4.16 -0.26
N ARG A 74 -15.67 4.74 -1.36
CA ARG A 74 -16.51 5.33 -2.41
C ARG A 74 -17.49 4.30 -2.97
N LEU A 75 -17.02 3.10 -3.29
CA LEU A 75 -17.87 2.03 -3.83
C LEU A 75 -18.92 1.55 -2.82
N LEU A 76 -18.59 1.48 -1.53
CA LEU A 76 -19.57 1.11 -0.50
C LEU A 76 -20.67 2.16 -0.35
N ARG A 77 -20.30 3.44 -0.31
CA ARG A 77 -21.25 4.54 -0.09
C ARG A 77 -22.05 4.91 -1.33
N HIS A 78 -21.40 4.84 -2.49
CA HIS A 78 -21.92 5.39 -3.73
C HIS A 78 -22.15 4.36 -4.83
N GLY A 79 -21.73 3.12 -4.62
CA GLY A 79 -21.80 2.06 -5.64
C GLY A 79 -20.93 2.33 -6.86
N PRO A 80 -20.96 1.43 -7.86
CA PRO A 80 -20.12 1.53 -9.06
C PRO A 80 -20.46 2.76 -9.90
N ASN A 81 -21.72 3.19 -9.90
CA ASN A 81 -22.21 4.30 -10.73
C ASN A 81 -22.28 5.64 -9.98
N GLY A 82 -21.92 5.66 -8.70
CA GLY A 82 -21.99 6.86 -7.88
C GLY A 82 -23.41 7.24 -7.41
N LYS A 83 -24.40 6.36 -7.65
CA LYS A 83 -25.82 6.66 -7.44
C LYS A 83 -26.43 5.89 -6.28
N GLU A 84 -25.82 4.77 -5.93
CA GLU A 84 -26.20 3.99 -4.77
C GLU A 84 -25.96 4.87 -3.52
N ARG A 85 -26.83 4.78 -2.52
CA ARG A 85 -26.71 5.57 -1.27
C ARG A 85 -26.90 4.72 -0.02
N SER A 86 -26.75 3.41 -0.18
CA SER A 86 -26.98 2.42 0.86
C SER A 86 -25.85 1.42 0.84
N ILE A 87 -25.15 1.31 1.96
CA ILE A 87 -24.12 0.30 2.18
C ILE A 87 -24.83 -1.03 2.42
N PRO A 88 -24.57 -2.10 1.65
CA PRO A 88 -25.22 -3.38 1.89
C PRO A 88 -24.87 -3.93 3.27
N ALA A 89 -25.82 -4.62 3.90
CA ALA A 89 -25.64 -5.18 5.24
C ALA A 89 -24.47 -6.18 5.23
N GLY A 90 -23.53 -6.01 6.16
CA GLY A 90 -22.30 -6.82 6.25
C GLY A 90 -21.14 -6.34 5.37
N SER A 91 -21.36 -5.40 4.44
CA SER A 91 -20.29 -4.85 3.60
C SER A 91 -19.31 -3.98 4.36
N SER A 92 -19.78 -3.23 5.38
CA SER A 92 -18.93 -2.50 6.32
C SER A 92 -18.30 -3.44 7.36
N SER A 93 -17.78 -4.58 6.92
CA SER A 93 -17.26 -5.59 7.84
C SER A 93 -16.12 -5.01 8.66
N ILE A 94 -16.14 -5.28 9.96
CA ILE A 94 -15.02 -5.03 10.87
C ILE A 94 -13.69 -5.55 10.29
N HIS A 95 -13.77 -6.59 9.45
CA HIS A 95 -12.64 -7.16 8.73
C HIS A 95 -11.94 -6.16 7.80
N THR A 96 -12.65 -5.53 6.87
CA THR A 96 -12.01 -4.58 5.93
C THR A 96 -11.31 -3.44 6.64
N ARG A 97 -11.92 -2.91 7.70
CA ARG A 97 -11.35 -1.85 8.52
C ARG A 97 -10.01 -2.26 9.12
N HIS A 98 -9.97 -3.38 9.83
CA HIS A 98 -8.72 -3.83 10.41
C HIS A 98 -7.73 -4.39 9.38
N CYS A 99 -8.18 -4.82 8.19
CA CYS A 99 -7.31 -5.19 7.07
C CYS A 99 -6.49 -3.99 6.58
N PHE A 100 -7.12 -2.84 6.38
CA PHE A 100 -6.38 -1.63 6.01
C PHE A 100 -5.38 -1.23 7.10
N GLU A 101 -5.76 -1.36 8.37
CA GLU A 101 -4.87 -1.00 9.49
C GLU A 101 -3.66 -1.94 9.62
N ILE A 102 -3.88 -3.25 9.54
CA ILE A 102 -2.77 -4.20 9.66
C ILE A 102 -1.80 -4.08 8.47
N LEU A 103 -2.31 -3.81 7.27
CA LEU A 103 -1.47 -3.56 6.10
C LEU A 103 -0.68 -2.26 6.24
N ARG A 104 -1.32 -1.17 6.67
CA ARG A 104 -0.65 0.12 6.94
C ARG A 104 0.44 -0.04 7.99
N HIS A 105 0.14 -0.75 9.08
CA HIS A 105 1.12 -1.03 10.13
C HIS A 105 2.27 -1.89 9.62
N SER A 106 1.98 -2.93 8.84
CA SER A 106 3.02 -3.78 8.24
C SER A 106 3.97 -2.97 7.34
N ILE A 107 3.44 -2.08 6.51
CA ILE A 107 4.26 -1.20 5.66
C ILE A 107 5.18 -0.32 6.52
N LEU A 108 4.64 0.31 7.56
CA LEU A 108 5.43 1.16 8.47
C LEU A 108 6.43 0.39 9.35
N CYS A 109 6.21 -0.89 9.59
CA CYS A 109 7.16 -1.73 10.34
C CYS A 109 8.32 -2.22 9.48
N HIS A 110 8.11 -2.43 8.19
CA HIS A 110 9.13 -3.01 7.30
C HIS A 110 9.85 -1.97 6.45
N LEU A 111 9.19 -0.84 6.13
CA LEU A 111 9.74 0.28 5.37
C LEU A 111 10.58 -0.18 4.18
N ASP A 112 9.97 -0.87 3.22
CA ASP A 112 10.66 -1.29 2.01
C ASP A 112 11.32 -0.09 1.30
N MET A 113 12.64 0.00 1.39
CA MET A 113 13.45 1.09 0.85
C MET A 113 13.86 0.87 -0.61
N THR A 114 13.26 -0.10 -1.30
CA THR A 114 13.51 -0.34 -2.71
C THR A 114 13.23 0.93 -3.53
N LEU A 115 14.17 1.25 -4.42
CA LEU A 115 14.09 2.41 -5.29
C LEU A 115 13.42 2.03 -6.61
N GLU A 116 12.25 2.62 -6.82
CA GLU A 116 11.43 2.38 -7.99
C GLU A 116 11.79 3.37 -9.11
N GLY A 117 12.32 2.82 -10.21
CA GLY A 117 12.54 3.53 -11.46
C GLY A 117 11.33 3.48 -12.41
N GLY A 118 11.46 4.16 -13.54
CA GLY A 118 10.44 4.23 -14.60
C GLY A 118 10.06 2.84 -15.12
N SER A 119 8.76 2.61 -15.27
CA SER A 119 8.22 1.33 -15.75
C SER A 119 7.45 1.51 -17.06
N ALA A 120 7.73 0.69 -18.07
CA ALA A 120 6.95 0.71 -19.30
C ALA A 120 5.47 0.37 -19.04
N PRO A 121 4.50 1.00 -19.75
CA PRO A 121 4.69 1.96 -20.83
C PRO A 121 4.82 3.43 -20.37
N PHE A 122 4.73 3.71 -19.06
CA PHE A 122 4.72 5.06 -18.50
C PHE A 122 6.06 5.39 -17.85
N PHE A 123 7.03 5.88 -18.63
CA PHE A 123 8.39 6.17 -18.11
C PHE A 123 8.44 7.27 -17.03
N ASN A 124 7.39 8.09 -16.92
CA ASN A 124 7.22 9.08 -15.86
C ASN A 124 6.46 8.54 -14.63
N GLY A 125 6.32 7.22 -14.51
CA GLY A 125 5.73 6.55 -13.37
C GLY A 125 6.33 5.16 -13.15
N THR A 126 5.94 4.53 -12.05
CA THR A 126 6.34 3.18 -11.70
C THR A 126 5.11 2.32 -11.46
N THR A 127 5.17 1.05 -11.88
CA THR A 127 4.14 0.07 -11.54
C THR A 127 4.46 -0.71 -10.26
N GLY A 128 5.64 -0.50 -9.66
CA GLY A 128 6.16 -1.29 -8.54
C GLY A 128 6.58 -2.71 -8.92
N PHE A 129 6.80 -2.98 -10.21
CA PHE A 129 7.19 -4.30 -10.71
C PHE A 129 8.53 -4.24 -11.43
N GLY A 130 9.34 -5.30 -11.28
CA GLY A 130 10.64 -5.42 -11.93
C GLY A 130 11.80 -4.84 -11.12
N HIS A 131 11.53 -4.22 -9.97
CA HIS A 131 12.54 -3.69 -9.06
C HIS A 131 13.10 -4.77 -8.13
N ALA A 132 14.33 -4.60 -7.69
CA ALA A 132 15.00 -5.55 -6.80
C ALA A 132 14.65 -5.27 -5.33
N HIS A 133 13.88 -6.17 -4.72
CA HIS A 133 13.50 -6.10 -3.31
C HIS A 133 14.36 -7.03 -2.44
N VAL A 134 14.48 -6.71 -1.15
CA VAL A 134 15.04 -7.60 -0.14
C VAL A 134 13.89 -8.29 0.61
N CYS A 135 13.68 -9.57 0.31
CA CYS A 135 12.58 -10.34 0.87
C CYS A 135 13.03 -11.26 2.00
N GLN A 136 12.12 -11.57 2.93
CA GLN A 136 12.31 -12.68 3.86
C GLN A 136 12.26 -14.02 3.12
N ASN A 137 12.99 -15.02 3.61
CA ASN A 137 12.94 -16.36 3.04
C ASN A 137 11.56 -16.99 3.30
N ARG A 138 10.77 -17.08 2.24
CA ARG A 138 9.41 -17.63 2.29
C ARG A 138 9.39 -19.08 2.73
N GLN A 139 10.36 -19.90 2.31
CA GLN A 139 10.38 -21.32 2.66
C GLN A 139 10.67 -21.50 4.15
N GLU A 140 11.67 -20.78 4.68
CA GLU A 140 11.99 -20.82 6.11
C GLU A 140 10.82 -20.34 6.97
N ALA A 141 10.13 -19.28 6.55
CA ALA A 141 8.92 -18.79 7.24
C ALA A 141 7.81 -19.85 7.25
N ILE A 142 7.56 -20.50 6.12
CA ILE A 142 6.56 -21.57 6.01
C ILE A 142 6.93 -22.78 6.86
N ASP A 143 8.17 -23.25 6.77
CA ASP A 143 8.64 -24.41 7.54
C ASP A 143 8.49 -24.16 9.04
N TRP A 144 8.82 -22.94 9.49
CA TRP A 144 8.60 -22.54 10.87
C TRP A 144 7.12 -22.52 11.25
N MET A 145 6.25 -21.95 10.40
CA MET A 145 4.81 -21.89 10.66
C MET A 145 4.19 -23.28 10.71
N GLU A 146 4.53 -24.16 9.76
CA GLU A 146 3.99 -25.51 9.70
C GLU A 146 4.49 -26.35 10.88
N LYS A 147 5.75 -26.21 11.30
CA LYS A 147 6.26 -26.87 12.51
C LYS A 147 5.50 -26.46 13.77
N ASN A 148 5.04 -25.21 13.86
CA ASN A 148 4.39 -24.63 15.04
C ASN A 148 2.87 -24.42 14.88
N ARG A 149 2.24 -25.10 13.91
CA ARG A 149 0.81 -24.90 13.60
C ARG A 149 -0.11 -25.45 14.69
N ALA A 150 -1.20 -24.72 14.95
CA ALA A 150 -2.20 -25.10 15.96
C ALA A 150 -3.22 -26.14 15.47
N ASN A 151 -3.42 -26.23 14.14
CA ASN A 151 -4.30 -27.21 13.50
C ASN A 151 -3.89 -27.39 12.03
N ASP A 152 -4.45 -28.42 11.38
CA ASP A 152 -4.15 -28.81 10.01
C ASP A 152 -5.18 -28.26 9.00
N ASN A 153 -5.50 -26.95 9.10
CA ASN A 153 -6.39 -26.28 8.15
C ASN A 153 -5.67 -25.20 7.33
N ARG A 154 -5.96 -25.12 6.04
CA ARG A 154 -5.54 -24.03 5.15
C ARG A 154 -6.76 -23.26 4.66
N MET A 155 -6.82 -21.98 4.97
CA MET A 155 -7.91 -21.08 4.57
C MET A 155 -7.40 -19.65 4.45
N ILE A 156 -7.87 -18.91 3.45
CA ILE A 156 -7.53 -17.50 3.26
C ILE A 156 -8.47 -16.58 4.05
N ILE A 157 -9.76 -16.94 4.10
CA ILE A 157 -10.78 -16.31 4.93
C ILE A 157 -11.27 -17.39 5.91
N ARG A 158 -11.25 -17.06 7.20
CA ARG A 158 -11.82 -17.94 8.23
C ARG A 158 -13.34 -17.86 8.16
N ALA A 159 -13.99 -19.00 7.99
CA ALA A 159 -15.45 -19.13 8.06
C ALA A 159 -15.94 -19.08 9.51
#